data_AF-A0A0G2AQW4-F1
#
_entry.id   AF-A0A0G2AQW4-F1
#
_cell.length_a   1.000
_cell.length_b   1.000
_cell.length_c   1.000
_cell.angle_alpha   90.00
_cell.angle_beta   90.00
_cell.angle_gamma   90.00
#
_symmetry.space_group_name_H-M   'P 1'
#
loop_
_entity.id
_entity.type
_entity.pdbx_description
1 polymer ?
#
loop_
_entity_poly.entity_id
_entity_poly.type
_entity_poly.pdbx_seq_one_letter_code
_entity_poly.pdbx_strand_id
1 'polypeptide(L)' 'MPQDKLMKVLRDRRAHLALVQDPKTKATVGIVTMEDILEDLVGEILDEHGN' A
#
# COMPACT_ATOMS: atom_id res chain seq x y z
N MET A 1 -1.78 -1.90 12.06
CA MET A 1 -0.75 -2.79 11.49
C MET A 1 0.39 -1.94 10.90
N PRO A 2 1.54 -2.51 10.50
CA PRO A 2 2.63 -1.73 9.88
C PRO A 2 2.18 -0.94 8.64
N GLN A 3 1.19 -1.51 7.94
CA GLN A 3 0.59 -0.98 6.72
C GLN A 3 -0.20 0.33 6.97
N ASP A 4 -0.85 0.49 8.12
CA ASP A 4 -1.64 1.70 8.46
C ASP A 4 -0.78 2.97 8.46
N LYS A 5 0.49 2.85 8.86
CA LYS A 5 1.43 3.99 8.86
C LYS A 5 1.80 4.39 7.43
N LEU A 6 2.03 3.42 6.56
CA LEU A 6 2.32 3.67 5.15
C LEU A 6 1.10 4.25 4.44
N MET A 7 -0.09 3.70 4.67
CA MET A 7 -1.36 4.21 4.15
C MET A 7 -1.57 5.68 4.53
N LYS A 8 -1.33 6.01 5.80
CA LYS A 8 -1.40 7.39 6.29
C LYS A 8 -0.43 8.31 5.56
N VAL A 9 0.83 7.89 5.36
CA VAL A 9 1.82 8.69 4.63
C VAL A 9 1.41 8.91 3.17
N LEU A 10 0.96 7.87 2.47
CA LEU A 10 0.51 7.97 1.08
C LEU A 10 -0.70 8.91 0.96
N ARG A 11 -1.68 8.77 1.84
CA ARG A 11 -2.88 9.62 1.89
C ARG A 11 -2.54 11.09 2.21
N ASP A 12 -1.72 11.32 3.24
CA ASP A 12 -1.34 12.67 3.67
C ASP A 12 -0.54 13.39 2.56
N ARG A 13 0.22 12.64 1.75
CA ARG A 13 0.97 13.17 0.60
C ARG A 13 0.17 13.24 -0.70
N ARG A 14 -1.07 12.75 -0.74
CA ARG A 14 -1.88 12.55 -1.96
C ARG A 14 -1.10 11.81 -3.05
N ALA A 15 -0.39 10.76 -2.66
CA ALA A 15 0.42 9.94 -3.55
C ALA A 15 -0.11 8.50 -3.55
N HIS A 16 -0.14 7.86 -4.73
CA HIS A 16 -0.58 6.48 -4.89
C HIS A 16 0.58 5.47 -4.98
N LEU A 17 1.81 5.94 -5.17
CA LEU A 17 3.01 5.11 -5.32
C LEU A 17 4.16 5.65 -4.48
N ALA A 18 4.93 4.76 -3.86
CA ALA A 18 6.16 5.08 -3.16
C ALA A 18 7.31 4.16 -3.58
N LEU A 19 8.52 4.71 -3.59
CA LEU A 19 9.76 3.94 -3.74
C LEU A 19 10.18 3.41 -2.36
N VAL A 20 10.54 2.14 -2.30
CA VAL A 20 11.13 1.52 -1.12
C VAL A 20 12.65 1.62 -1.25
N GLN A 21 13.28 2.24 -0.25
CA GLN A 21 14.74 2.40 -0.20
C GLN A 21 15.35 1.55 0.90
N ASP A 22 16.51 0.97 0.61
CA ASP A 22 17.37 0.41 1.64
C ASP A 22 17.88 1.54 2.56
N PRO A 23 17.66 1.47 3.88
CA PRO A 23 18.06 2.54 4.79
C PRO A 23 19.58 2.80 4.82
N LYS A 24 20.40 1.79 4.55
CA LYS A 24 21.87 1.82 4.61
C LYS A 24 22.48 2.23 3.27
N THR A 25 22.08 1.58 2.18
CA THR A 25 22.69 1.79 0.85
C THR A 25 22.01 2.92 0.06
N LYS A 26 20.81 3.34 0.48
CA LYS A 26 19.91 4.26 -0.25
C LYS A 26 19.50 3.78 -1.63
N ALA A 27 19.83 2.54 -1.99
CA ALA A 27 19.38 1.92 -3.22
C ALA A 27 17.86 1.72 -3.18
N THR A 28 17.20 1.94 -4.31
CA THR A 28 15.80 1.54 -4.48
C THR A 28 15.75 0.02 -4.55
N VAL A 29 14.99 -0.58 -3.63
CA VAL A 29 14.80 -2.04 -3.56
C VAL A 29 13.44 -2.47 -4.09
N GLY A 30 12.52 -1.53 -4.31
CA GLY A 30 11.21 -1.82 -4.89
C GLY A 30 10.27 -0.63 -4.90
N ILE A 31 9.01 -0.91 -5.20
CA ILE A 31 7.89 0.04 -5.16
C ILE A 31 6.77 -0.55 -4.32
N VAL A 32 5.90 0.31 -3.81
CA VAL A 32 4.65 -0.06 -3.13
C VAL A 32 3.54 0.87 -3.59
N THR A 33 2.35 0.32 -3.78
CA THR A 33 1.18 1.05 -4.24
C THR A 33 0.13 1.17 -3.13
N MET A 34 -0.82 2.09 -3.30
CA MET A 34 -1.95 2.21 -2.37
C MET A 34 -2.91 1.02 -2.54
N GLU A 35 -3.00 0.48 -3.74
CA GLU A 35 -3.82 -0.64 -4.15
C GLU A 35 -3.43 -1.91 -3.39
N ASP A 36 -2.12 -2.21 -3.27
CA ASP A 36 -1.63 -3.36 -2.47
C ASP A 36 -2.10 -3.30 -1.01
N ILE A 37 -2.11 -2.09 -0.43
CA ILE A 37 -2.54 -1.87 0.96
C ILE A 37 -4.06 -2.00 1.10
N LEU A 38 -4.81 -1.56 0.09
CA LEU A 38 -6.26 -1.70 0.06
C LEU A 38 -6.69 -3.16 -0.14
N GLU A 39 -5.98 -3.90 -0.98
CA GLU A 39 -6.20 -5.34 -1.20
C GLU A 39 -5.96 -6.13 0.08
N ASP A 40 -4.87 -5.88 0.81
CA ASP A 40 -4.62 -6.53 2.10
C ASP A 40 -5.69 -6.20 3.17
N LEU A 41 -6.25 -4.99 3.13
CA LEU A 41 -7.25 -4.54 4.10
C LEU A 41 -8.68 -5.02 3.78
N VAL A 42 -9.04 -5.02 2.50
CA VAL A 42 -10.39 -5.32 2.02
C VAL A 42 -10.53 -6.79 1.59
N GLY A 43 -9.42 -7.45 1.23
CA GLY A 43 -9.40 -8.77 0.62
C GLY A 43 -9.94 -8.75 -0.81
N GLU A 44 -10.23 -9.94 -1.36
CA GLU A 44 -11.06 -10.02 -2.56
C GLU A 44 -12.48 -9.59 -2.19
N ILE A 45 -12.99 -8.56 -2.87
CA ILE A 45 -14.39 -8.18 -2.75
C ILE A 45 -15.22 -9.32 -3.35
N LEU A 46 -15.68 -10.22 -2.48
CA LEU A 46 -16.70 -11.20 -2.83
C LEU A 46 -17.97 -10.43 -3.13
N ASP A 47 -18.41 -10.52 -4.39
CA ASP A 47 -19.70 -9.97 -4.79
C ASP A 47 -20.81 -10.59 -3.94
N GLU A 48 -21.50 -9.76 -3.16
CA GLU A 48 -22.60 -10.18 -2.29
C GLU A 48 -23.88 -10.48 -3.09
N HIS A 49 -23.85 -10.38 -4.42
CA HIS A 49 -24.93 -10.81 -5.31
C HIS A 49 -25.00 -12.34 -5.42
N GLY A 50 -25.52 -12.97 -4.37
CA GLY A 50 -26.16 -14.27 -4.45
C GLY A 50 -27.55 -14.17 -5.08
N ASN A 51 -27.71 -14.77 -6.26
CA ASN A 51 -28.88 -15.59 -6.57
C ASN A 51 -28.46 -16.80 -7.39
#